data_AF-A0A1B2HVG0-F1
#
_entry.id   AF-A0A1B2HVG0-F1
#
_cell.length_a   1.000
_cell.length_b   1.000
_cell.length_c   1.000
_cell.angle_alpha   90.00
_cell.angle_beta   90.00
_cell.angle_gamma   90.00
#
_symmetry.space_group_name_H-M   'P 1'
#
loop_
_entity.id
_entity.type
_entity.pdbx_description
1 polymer ?
#
loop_
_entity_poly.entity_id
_entity_poly.type
_entity_poly.pdbx_seq_one_letter_code
_entity_poly.pdbx_strand_id
1 'polypeptide(L)'
;MVAVHRIHFTAADIARTRLPTGTSRVTETLFALRALRGSGDGLAAWRAEVRKQMRPWFRVLGAISPPAEPCLDLIPLMGPELDDDVLLSRPVSAVREELRWFTRGARALPAVLRGLDDDLGVRAQVLQALRGFHDIAIKPAWATVEAALHADRARQARQMTAGGVGLLLETLHPSMRWDGTTLSIEDTRTVDTELGGQGIEVVPSYFLRKPVLRVDLQDRGRVTLAYPAAVAGAAGERSPRLDRLLGRTRAAVLARIAQGAATTSELARHVGTSAAAVSQHTATLRASGLITTSRHRGTASHTLTATGANLLAQNETQA
;
A
#
# COMPACT_ATOMS: atom_id res chain seq x y z
N MET A 1 -15.85 -12.01 13.58
CA MET A 1 -15.82 -12.05 12.10
C MET A 1 -14.96 -10.88 11.65
N VAL A 2 -13.86 -11.13 10.92
CA VAL A 2 -13.08 -10.04 10.30
C VAL A 2 -13.91 -9.50 9.14
N ALA A 3 -14.08 -8.18 9.06
CA ALA A 3 -14.82 -7.59 7.94
C ALA A 3 -13.99 -7.70 6.65
N VAL A 4 -14.65 -7.81 5.50
CA VAL A 4 -13.97 -8.12 4.23
C VAL A 4 -14.54 -7.25 3.12
N HIS A 5 -13.66 -6.58 2.37
CA HIS A 5 -14.00 -5.98 1.09
C HIS A 5 -13.86 -7.03 -0.01
N ARG A 6 -14.97 -7.41 -0.66
CA ARG A 6 -14.99 -8.31 -1.81
C ARG A 6 -15.08 -7.52 -3.11
N ILE A 7 -14.24 -7.88 -4.06
CA ILE A 7 -14.23 -7.29 -5.39
C ILE A 7 -14.54 -8.41 -6.37
N HIS A 8 -15.64 -8.27 -7.11
CA HIS A 8 -16.11 -9.27 -8.07
C HIS A 8 -15.62 -8.95 -9.47
N PHE A 9 -15.01 -9.95 -10.11
CA PHE A 9 -14.43 -9.86 -11.44
C PHE A 9 -15.28 -10.64 -12.43
N THR A 10 -15.59 -10.02 -13.56
CA THR A 10 -15.97 -10.72 -14.78
C THR A 10 -14.74 -11.19 -15.56
N ALA A 11 -14.92 -12.03 -16.57
CA ALA A 11 -13.83 -12.39 -17.48
C ALA A 11 -13.23 -11.17 -18.19
N ALA A 12 -14.05 -10.15 -18.50
CA ALA A 12 -13.59 -8.91 -19.10
C ALA A 12 -12.70 -8.11 -18.13
N ASP A 13 -13.02 -8.13 -16.83
CA ASP A 13 -12.21 -7.45 -15.81
C ASP A 13 -10.83 -8.09 -15.64
N ILE A 14 -10.78 -9.43 -15.63
CA ILE A 14 -9.53 -10.18 -15.59
C ILE A 14 -8.68 -9.81 -16.81
N ALA A 15 -9.26 -9.82 -18.01
CA ALA A 15 -8.56 -9.46 -19.24
C ALA A 15 -8.09 -7.99 -19.27
N ARG A 16 -8.77 -7.09 -18.57
CA ARG A 16 -8.43 -5.66 -18.49
C ARG A 16 -7.62 -5.28 -17.26
N THR A 17 -7.22 -6.24 -16.41
CA THR A 17 -6.35 -6.00 -15.26
C THR A 17 -4.97 -5.52 -15.72
N ARG A 18 -4.45 -4.45 -15.12
CA ARG A 18 -3.21 -3.79 -15.55
C ARG A 18 -2.26 -3.51 -14.39
N LEU A 19 -0.97 -3.57 -14.71
CA LEU A 19 0.12 -3.05 -13.88
C LEU A 19 0.66 -1.77 -14.54
N PRO A 20 0.14 -0.58 -14.20
CA PRO A 20 0.61 0.65 -14.82
C PRO A 20 2.08 0.94 -14.46
N THR A 21 2.80 1.51 -15.42
CA THR A 21 4.26 1.71 -15.36
C THR A 21 4.68 2.98 -14.62
N GLY A 22 3.78 3.96 -14.50
CA GLY A 22 4.06 5.25 -13.87
C GLY A 22 4.04 5.20 -12.34
N THR A 23 4.91 5.99 -11.72
CA THR A 23 4.88 6.30 -10.29
C THR A 23 4.25 7.68 -10.09
N SER A 24 3.25 7.80 -9.22
CA SER A 24 2.64 9.09 -8.90
C SER A 24 3.23 9.68 -7.62
N ARG A 25 3.88 10.84 -7.73
CA ARG A 25 4.35 11.61 -6.58
C ARG A 25 3.21 12.04 -5.69
N VAL A 26 2.09 12.46 -6.27
CA VAL A 26 0.88 12.83 -5.51
C VAL A 26 0.40 11.64 -4.68
N THR A 27 0.34 10.45 -5.28
CA THR A 27 -0.10 9.22 -4.60
C THR A 27 0.81 8.89 -3.41
N GLU A 28 2.12 8.85 -3.62
CA GLU A 28 3.07 8.58 -2.52
C GLU A 28 3.05 9.69 -1.46
N THR A 29 2.81 10.95 -1.84
CA THR A 29 2.65 12.06 -0.89
C THR A 29 1.42 11.87 -0.01
N LEU A 30 0.26 11.53 -0.57
CA LEU A 30 -0.95 11.30 0.23
C LEU A 30 -0.83 10.04 1.10
N PHE A 31 -0.23 8.97 0.59
CA PHE A 31 0.00 7.75 1.38
C PHE A 31 1.04 7.94 2.48
N ALA A 32 2.09 8.72 2.24
CA ALA A 32 3.01 9.15 3.28
C ALA A 32 2.30 9.97 4.36
N LEU A 33 1.44 10.91 3.97
CA LEU A 33 0.66 11.68 4.92
C LEU A 33 -0.20 10.78 5.83
N ARG A 34 -0.78 9.70 5.28
CA ARG A 34 -1.45 8.66 6.07
C ARG A 34 -0.48 7.88 6.97
N ALA A 35 0.70 7.52 6.44
CA ALA A 35 1.74 6.78 7.17
C ALA A 35 2.31 7.55 8.38
N LEU A 36 2.19 8.88 8.42
CA LEU A 36 2.52 9.68 9.60
C LEU A 36 1.73 9.29 10.84
N ARG A 37 0.56 8.65 10.69
CA ARG A 37 -0.28 8.20 11.81
C ARG A 37 -0.01 6.76 12.20
N GLY A 38 0.78 6.02 11.41
CA GLY A 38 1.12 4.63 11.64
C GLY A 38 2.20 4.42 12.71
N SER A 39 2.45 3.16 13.03
CA SER A 39 3.46 2.68 13.97
C SER A 39 3.85 1.23 13.63
N GLY A 40 5.04 0.79 14.04
CA GLY A 40 5.45 -0.62 13.94
C GLY A 40 5.72 -1.10 12.51
N ASP A 41 6.28 -0.24 11.66
CA ASP A 41 6.31 -0.42 10.20
C ASP A 41 7.61 0.09 9.55
N GLY A 42 8.69 0.19 10.34
CA GLY A 42 10.01 0.68 9.92
C GLY A 42 10.11 2.20 9.70
N LEU A 43 9.00 2.96 9.75
CA LEU A 43 8.99 4.39 9.44
C LEU A 43 9.12 5.29 10.68
N ALA A 44 9.55 4.77 11.83
CA ALA A 44 9.60 5.54 13.07
C ALA A 44 10.57 6.74 13.00
N ALA A 45 11.79 6.52 12.50
CA ALA A 45 12.78 7.59 12.31
C ALA A 45 12.30 8.63 11.29
N TRP A 46 11.75 8.17 10.17
CA TRP A 46 11.15 9.04 9.15
C TRP A 46 10.02 9.90 9.72
N ARG A 47 9.09 9.31 10.49
CA ARG A 47 8.01 10.05 11.16
C ARG A 47 8.54 11.10 12.13
N ALA A 48 9.54 10.74 12.92
CA ALA A 48 10.15 11.65 13.89
C ALA A 48 10.76 12.87 13.19
N GLU A 49 11.43 12.66 12.05
CA GLU A 49 12.05 13.74 11.30
C GLU A 49 11.02 14.65 10.62
N VAL A 50 10.05 14.06 9.91
CA VAL A 50 9.01 14.83 9.21
C VAL A 50 8.19 15.68 10.18
N ARG A 51 7.83 15.15 11.35
CA ARG A 51 7.03 15.88 12.35
C ARG A 51 7.73 17.12 12.92
N LYS A 52 9.06 17.17 12.95
CA LYS A 52 9.81 18.35 13.42
C LYS A 52 9.59 19.55 12.47
N GLN A 53 9.50 19.27 11.18
CA GLN A 53 9.51 20.29 10.13
C GLN A 53 8.11 20.62 9.59
N MET A 54 7.10 19.76 9.82
CA MET A 54 5.74 19.90 9.27
C MET A 54 4.84 20.96 9.95
N ARG A 55 5.30 21.60 11.05
CA ARG A 55 4.48 22.48 11.90
C ARG A 55 3.63 23.53 11.14
N PRO A 56 4.13 24.23 10.09
CA PRO A 56 3.34 25.25 9.40
C PRO A 56 2.06 24.72 8.73
N TRP A 57 2.03 23.45 8.33
CA TRP A 57 0.94 22.90 7.50
C TRP A 57 0.05 21.90 8.22
N PHE A 58 0.28 21.65 9.52
CA PHE A 58 -0.44 20.64 10.30
C PHE A 58 -1.96 20.78 10.21
N ARG A 59 -2.47 22.01 10.23
CA ARG A 59 -3.91 22.28 10.14
C ARG A 59 -4.51 21.86 8.79
N VAL A 60 -3.86 22.20 7.68
CA VAL A 60 -4.34 21.88 6.33
C VAL A 60 -4.20 20.37 6.06
N LEU A 61 -3.01 19.82 6.33
CA LEU A 61 -2.72 18.40 6.10
C LEU A 61 -3.57 17.48 6.99
N GLY A 62 -3.81 17.86 8.25
CA GLY A 62 -4.71 17.16 9.15
C GLY A 62 -6.18 17.23 8.73
N ALA A 63 -6.57 18.28 8.00
CA ALA A 63 -7.89 18.37 7.39
C ALA A 63 -8.05 17.46 6.17
N ILE A 64 -7.00 17.31 5.35
CA ILE A 64 -6.97 16.44 4.16
C ILE A 64 -6.91 14.96 4.55
N SER A 65 -6.04 14.60 5.50
CA SER A 65 -5.86 13.22 6.00
C SER A 65 -6.19 13.12 7.50
N PRO A 66 -7.47 13.19 7.87
CA PRO A 66 -7.91 13.08 9.26
C PRO A 66 -7.72 11.67 9.85
N PRO A 67 -7.77 11.53 11.20
CA PRO A 67 -7.66 10.24 11.88
C PRO A 67 -8.68 9.20 11.40
N ALA A 68 -9.94 9.60 11.27
CA ALA A 68 -11.02 8.77 10.76
C ALA A 68 -11.16 8.93 9.24
N GLU A 69 -11.35 7.80 8.56
CA GLU A 69 -11.70 7.77 7.13
C GLU A 69 -13.11 8.36 6.88
N PRO A 70 -13.39 8.85 5.66
CA PRO A 70 -12.49 8.92 4.51
C PRO A 70 -11.44 10.03 4.64
N CYS A 71 -10.29 9.85 3.98
CA CYS A 71 -9.39 10.96 3.65
C CYS A 71 -9.88 11.64 2.37
N LEU A 72 -9.53 12.92 2.17
CA LEU A 72 -9.81 13.62 0.92
C LEU A 72 -8.87 13.08 -0.17
N ASP A 73 -9.43 12.49 -1.22
CA ASP A 73 -8.65 11.96 -2.34
C ASP A 73 -8.34 13.07 -3.34
N LEU A 74 -7.08 13.53 -3.35
CA LEU A 74 -6.63 14.60 -4.24
C LEU A 74 -5.92 14.07 -5.49
N ILE A 75 -5.65 12.76 -5.58
CA ILE A 75 -5.00 12.16 -6.74
C ILE A 75 -5.78 12.40 -8.04
N PRO A 76 -7.10 12.18 -8.13
CA PRO A 76 -7.82 12.43 -9.38
C PRO A 76 -7.90 13.93 -9.73
N LEU A 77 -7.75 14.81 -8.73
CA LEU A 77 -7.76 16.27 -8.93
C LEU A 77 -6.40 16.84 -9.31
N MET A 78 -5.30 16.14 -9.02
CA MET A 78 -3.93 16.64 -9.23
C MET A 78 -3.14 15.87 -10.30
N GLY A 79 -3.56 14.65 -10.65
CA GLY A 79 -2.81 13.81 -11.56
C GLY A 79 -1.57 13.19 -10.90
N PRO A 80 -0.60 12.68 -11.70
CA PRO A 80 0.53 11.93 -11.17
C PRO A 80 1.58 12.81 -10.48
N GLU A 81 1.74 14.06 -10.91
CA GLU A 81 2.77 15.00 -10.46
C GLU A 81 2.16 16.14 -9.61
N LEU A 82 2.96 16.73 -8.72
CA LEU A 82 2.54 17.86 -7.85
C LEU A 82 2.56 19.20 -8.61
N ASP A 83 1.84 19.25 -9.72
CA ASP A 83 1.72 20.43 -10.59
C ASP A 83 0.65 21.40 -10.09
N ASP A 84 0.93 22.70 -10.14
CA ASP A 84 0.03 23.77 -9.72
C ASP A 84 -1.19 23.88 -10.60
N ASP A 85 -0.94 23.90 -11.90
CA ASP A 85 -1.94 24.30 -12.86
C ASP A 85 -3.08 23.28 -12.90
N VAL A 86 -2.80 22.03 -12.51
CA VAL A 86 -3.74 20.92 -12.57
C VAL A 86 -4.86 21.04 -11.53
N LEU A 87 -4.55 21.34 -10.27
CA LEU A 87 -5.59 21.56 -9.25
C LEU A 87 -6.26 22.92 -9.43
N LEU A 88 -5.49 23.95 -9.79
CA LEU A 88 -6.00 25.31 -9.95
C LEU A 88 -6.99 25.42 -11.11
N SER A 89 -6.76 24.71 -12.22
CA SER A 89 -7.66 24.69 -13.38
C SER A 89 -8.83 23.70 -13.26
N ARG A 90 -8.88 22.91 -12.18
CA ARG A 90 -9.84 21.81 -12.08
C ARG A 90 -11.29 22.31 -12.01
N PRO A 91 -12.25 21.73 -12.74
CA PRO A 91 -13.64 22.17 -12.71
C PRO A 91 -14.23 22.11 -11.29
N VAL A 92 -15.05 23.10 -10.93
CA VAL A 92 -15.75 23.16 -9.64
C VAL A 92 -16.54 21.89 -9.36
N SER A 93 -17.17 21.31 -10.38
CA SER A 93 -17.96 20.07 -10.27
C SER A 93 -17.11 18.87 -9.83
N ALA A 94 -15.89 18.73 -10.36
CA ALA A 94 -14.97 17.65 -10.01
C ALA A 94 -14.55 17.74 -8.53
N VAL A 95 -14.20 18.94 -8.08
CA VAL A 95 -13.81 19.16 -6.67
C VAL A 95 -15.00 18.94 -5.74
N ARG A 96 -16.21 19.38 -6.12
CA ARG A 96 -17.43 19.13 -5.33
C ARG A 96 -17.74 17.65 -5.18
N GLU A 97 -17.49 16.84 -6.20
CA GLU A 97 -17.71 15.40 -6.14
C GLU A 97 -16.80 14.73 -5.10
N GLU A 98 -15.51 15.07 -5.10
CA GLU A 98 -14.56 14.58 -4.09
C GLU A 98 -14.91 15.09 -2.68
N LEU A 99 -15.30 16.36 -2.54
CA LEU A 99 -15.75 16.91 -1.26
C LEU A 99 -17.01 16.22 -0.73
N ARG A 100 -17.97 15.89 -1.61
CA ARG A 100 -19.18 15.14 -1.26
C ARG A 100 -18.82 13.74 -0.78
N TRP A 101 -17.88 13.06 -1.44
CA TRP A 101 -17.37 11.77 -0.98
C TRP A 101 -16.69 11.89 0.40
N PHE A 102 -15.80 12.87 0.55
CA PHE A 102 -15.04 13.12 1.78
C PHE A 102 -15.94 13.46 3.00
N THR A 103 -17.07 14.12 2.76
CA THR A 103 -18.02 14.52 3.81
C THR A 103 -19.15 13.51 4.05
N ARG A 104 -19.09 12.32 3.42
CA ARG A 104 -20.07 11.24 3.67
C ARG A 104 -20.13 10.86 5.15
N GLY A 105 -21.32 10.47 5.61
CA GLY A 105 -21.55 10.15 7.01
C GLY A 105 -21.75 11.37 7.92
N ALA A 106 -22.27 12.48 7.36
CA ALA A 106 -22.57 13.73 8.07
C ALA A 106 -21.37 14.45 8.69
N ARG A 107 -20.18 14.27 8.10
CA ARG A 107 -18.98 14.97 8.55
C ARG A 107 -18.99 16.42 8.06
N ALA A 108 -18.88 17.36 8.99
CA ALA A 108 -18.70 18.76 8.63
C ALA A 108 -17.34 18.97 7.90
N LEU A 109 -17.38 19.72 6.79
CA LEU A 109 -16.17 20.12 6.09
C LEU A 109 -15.30 20.99 7.00
N PRO A 110 -14.01 20.64 7.23
CA PRO A 110 -13.11 21.46 8.02
C PRO A 110 -13.05 22.89 7.49
N ALA A 111 -13.01 23.87 8.41
CA ALA A 111 -13.05 25.29 8.03
C ALA A 111 -11.96 25.71 7.04
N VAL A 112 -10.79 25.06 7.11
CA VAL A 112 -9.65 25.33 6.22
C VAL A 112 -9.82 24.79 4.79
N LEU A 113 -10.81 23.93 4.55
CA LEU A 113 -11.14 23.39 3.23
C LEU A 113 -12.44 24.00 2.65
N ARG A 114 -13.09 24.93 3.37
CA ARG A 114 -14.27 25.63 2.85
C ARG A 114 -13.85 26.51 1.68
N GLY A 115 -14.59 26.44 0.57
CA GLY A 115 -14.24 27.11 -0.67
C GLY A 115 -13.22 26.34 -1.52
N LEU A 116 -12.82 25.11 -1.16
CA LEU A 116 -11.89 24.36 -2.00
C LEU A 116 -12.44 24.14 -3.43
N ASP A 117 -13.76 24.07 -3.58
CA ASP A 117 -14.42 23.91 -4.86
C ASP A 117 -14.40 25.16 -5.76
N ASP A 118 -14.44 26.37 -5.22
CA ASP A 118 -14.61 27.61 -5.99
C ASP A 118 -13.66 28.78 -5.64
N ASP A 119 -12.84 28.66 -4.60
CA ASP A 119 -11.83 29.64 -4.18
C ASP A 119 -10.41 29.17 -4.53
N LEU A 120 -9.77 29.87 -5.47
CA LEU A 120 -8.40 29.60 -5.91
C LEU A 120 -7.36 29.81 -4.79
N GLY A 121 -7.62 30.73 -3.85
CA GLY A 121 -6.76 30.94 -2.69
C GLY A 121 -6.75 29.74 -1.75
N VAL A 122 -7.90 29.09 -1.55
CA VAL A 122 -8.00 27.85 -0.76
C VAL A 122 -7.29 26.70 -1.47
N ARG A 123 -7.45 26.57 -2.79
CA ARG A 123 -6.71 25.58 -3.59
C ARG A 123 -5.19 25.78 -3.50
N ALA A 124 -4.73 27.03 -3.61
CA ALA A 124 -3.32 27.36 -3.48
C ALA A 124 -2.76 27.02 -2.09
N GLN A 125 -3.53 27.26 -1.02
CA GLN A 125 -3.13 26.87 0.34
C GLN A 125 -3.01 25.35 0.52
N VAL A 126 -3.97 24.57 -0.01
CA VAL A 126 -3.91 23.10 0.00
C VAL A 126 -2.67 22.61 -0.75
N LEU A 127 -2.41 23.20 -1.90
CA LEU A 127 -1.27 22.81 -2.71
C LEU A 127 0.06 23.16 -2.07
N GLN A 128 0.18 24.36 -1.52
CA GLN A 128 1.35 24.79 -0.77
C GLN A 128 1.63 23.84 0.41
N ALA A 129 0.59 23.41 1.12
CA ALA A 129 0.72 22.44 2.20
C ALA A 129 1.21 21.07 1.72
N LEU A 130 0.67 20.56 0.62
CA LEU A 130 1.09 19.27 0.05
C LEU A 130 2.52 19.32 -0.49
N ARG A 131 2.92 20.43 -1.11
CA ARG A 131 4.30 20.62 -1.60
C ARG A 131 5.29 20.75 -0.48
N GLY A 132 4.99 21.57 0.53
CA GLY A 132 5.83 21.68 1.72
C GLY A 132 6.01 20.32 2.40
N PHE A 133 4.93 19.55 2.50
CA PHE A 133 4.99 18.18 3.00
C PHE A 133 5.84 17.26 2.11
N HIS A 134 5.60 17.23 0.80
CA HIS A 134 6.37 16.41 -0.14
C HIS A 134 7.87 16.74 -0.07
N ASP A 135 8.23 18.02 -0.04
CA ASP A 135 9.62 18.46 -0.03
C ASP A 135 10.38 18.03 1.23
N ILE A 136 9.67 17.88 2.34
CA ILE A 136 10.24 17.38 3.60
C ILE A 136 10.21 15.84 3.65
N ALA A 137 9.09 15.25 3.28
CA ALA A 137 8.79 13.86 3.61
C ALA A 137 9.15 12.86 2.50
N ILE A 138 9.16 13.33 1.24
CA ILE A 138 9.25 12.47 0.05
C ILE A 138 10.48 12.80 -0.77
N LYS A 139 10.66 14.08 -1.14
CA LYS A 139 11.74 14.56 -2.01
C LYS A 139 13.13 14.06 -1.59
N PRO A 140 13.52 14.06 -0.30
CA PRO A 140 14.86 13.61 0.10
C PRO A 140 15.11 12.12 -0.18
N ALA A 141 14.05 11.30 -0.17
CA ALA A 141 14.12 9.86 -0.34
C ALA A 141 13.54 9.38 -1.68
N TRP A 142 13.20 10.31 -2.60
CA TRP A 142 12.42 9.97 -3.79
C TRP A 142 13.09 8.93 -4.69
N ALA A 143 14.41 9.05 -4.92
CA ALA A 143 15.15 8.07 -5.71
C ALA A 143 15.06 6.64 -5.13
N THR A 144 15.10 6.51 -3.81
CA THR A 144 14.93 5.23 -3.11
C THR A 144 13.51 4.70 -3.24
N VAL A 145 12.52 5.58 -3.06
CA VAL A 145 11.09 5.24 -3.24
C VAL A 145 10.84 4.74 -4.66
N GLU A 146 11.27 5.50 -5.66
CA GLU A 146 11.10 5.16 -7.07
C GLU A 146 11.80 3.84 -7.45
N ALA A 147 13.03 3.63 -7.00
CA ALA A 147 13.76 2.38 -7.21
C ALA A 147 13.04 1.17 -6.59
N ALA A 148 12.52 1.32 -5.35
CA ALA A 148 11.77 0.27 -4.68
C ALA A 148 10.47 -0.06 -5.43
N LEU A 149 9.73 0.96 -5.86
CA LEU A 149 8.49 0.78 -6.63
C LEU A 149 8.75 0.16 -8.00
N HIS A 150 9.84 0.53 -8.66
CA HIS A 150 10.25 -0.08 -9.93
C HIS A 150 10.61 -1.56 -9.76
N ALA A 151 11.42 -1.89 -8.74
CA ALA A 151 11.78 -3.27 -8.43
C ALA A 151 10.54 -4.12 -8.08
N ASP A 152 9.57 -3.52 -7.38
CA ASP A 152 8.32 -4.16 -7.04
C ASP A 152 7.48 -4.50 -8.28
N ARG A 153 7.26 -3.51 -9.15
CA ARG A 153 6.55 -3.70 -10.42
C ARG A 153 7.19 -4.80 -11.26
N ALA A 154 8.52 -4.80 -11.37
CA ALA A 154 9.24 -5.84 -12.10
C ALA A 154 9.00 -7.24 -11.51
N ARG A 155 8.90 -7.36 -10.17
CA ARG A 155 8.54 -8.62 -9.52
C ARG A 155 7.12 -9.05 -9.84
N GLN A 156 6.15 -8.13 -9.76
CA GLN A 156 4.76 -8.46 -10.02
C GLN A 156 4.46 -8.74 -11.49
N ALA A 157 5.16 -8.08 -12.41
CA ALA A 157 5.12 -8.42 -13.83
C ALA A 157 5.57 -9.87 -14.06
N ARG A 158 6.62 -10.34 -13.38
CA ARG A 158 7.04 -11.75 -13.45
C ARG A 158 5.98 -12.71 -12.91
N GLN A 159 5.29 -12.37 -11.81
CA GLN A 159 4.19 -13.19 -11.28
C GLN A 159 3.04 -13.29 -12.29
N MET A 160 2.65 -12.15 -12.88
CA MET A 160 1.60 -12.09 -13.89
C MET A 160 1.97 -12.89 -15.14
N THR A 161 3.21 -12.83 -15.61
CA THR A 161 3.68 -13.65 -16.75
C THR A 161 3.71 -15.14 -16.41
N ALA A 162 4.11 -15.51 -15.20
CA ALA A 162 4.27 -16.92 -14.81
C ALA A 162 2.94 -17.63 -14.52
N GLY A 163 1.95 -16.94 -13.95
CA GLY A 163 0.70 -17.56 -13.48
C GLY A 163 -0.56 -16.72 -13.73
N GLY A 164 -0.49 -15.71 -14.60
CA GLY A 164 -1.61 -14.85 -14.93
C GLY A 164 -2.03 -13.91 -13.79
N VAL A 165 -3.22 -13.32 -13.93
CA VAL A 165 -3.80 -12.40 -12.95
C VAL A 165 -4.06 -13.08 -11.60
N GLY A 166 -4.43 -14.36 -11.59
CA GLY A 166 -4.67 -15.09 -10.33
C GLY A 166 -3.42 -15.14 -9.44
N LEU A 167 -2.27 -15.56 -10.00
CA LEU A 167 -1.02 -15.60 -9.23
C LEU A 167 -0.57 -14.20 -8.79
N LEU A 168 -0.78 -13.18 -9.63
CA LEU A 168 -0.55 -11.79 -9.24
C LEU A 168 -1.37 -11.45 -7.98
N LEU A 169 -2.69 -11.56 -8.04
CA LEU A 169 -3.59 -11.16 -6.95
C LEU A 169 -3.37 -11.95 -5.65
N GLU A 170 -3.03 -13.24 -5.74
CA GLU A 170 -2.70 -14.08 -4.58
C GLU A 170 -1.40 -13.68 -3.87
N THR A 171 -0.48 -13.01 -4.57
CA THR A 171 0.88 -12.74 -4.08
C THR A 171 1.13 -11.29 -3.67
N LEU A 172 0.15 -10.39 -3.89
CA LEU A 172 0.27 -8.97 -3.56
C LEU A 172 0.40 -8.71 -2.06
N HIS A 173 -0.44 -9.33 -1.23
CA HIS A 173 -0.43 -9.09 0.22
C HIS A 173 -1.09 -10.24 1.03
N PRO A 174 -0.58 -10.58 2.24
CA PRO A 174 -1.15 -11.63 3.10
C PRO A 174 -2.63 -11.50 3.47
N SER A 175 -3.15 -10.28 3.54
CA SER A 175 -4.55 -10.01 3.88
C SER A 175 -5.50 -10.19 2.71
N MET A 176 -5.00 -10.63 1.55
CA MET A 176 -5.76 -10.81 0.33
C MET A 176 -5.95 -12.28 0.04
N ARG A 177 -7.14 -12.63 -0.44
CA ARG A 177 -7.46 -13.97 -0.93
C ARG A 177 -8.16 -13.87 -2.27
N TRP A 178 -7.71 -14.68 -3.21
CA TRP A 178 -8.31 -14.81 -4.54
C TRP A 178 -8.90 -16.22 -4.67
N ASP A 179 -10.13 -16.31 -5.18
CA ASP A 179 -10.82 -17.60 -5.39
C ASP A 179 -11.05 -17.94 -6.88
N GLY A 180 -10.53 -17.12 -7.79
CA GLY A 180 -10.73 -17.25 -9.24
C GLY A 180 -11.70 -16.23 -9.83
N THR A 181 -12.60 -15.64 -9.02
CA THR A 181 -13.59 -14.64 -9.46
C THR A 181 -13.74 -13.47 -8.50
N THR A 182 -13.39 -13.67 -7.23
CA THR A 182 -13.54 -12.67 -6.18
C THR A 182 -12.22 -12.48 -5.46
N LEU A 183 -11.82 -11.22 -5.33
CA LEU A 183 -10.70 -10.79 -4.50
C LEU A 183 -11.25 -10.30 -3.16
N SER A 184 -10.91 -11.00 -2.08
CA SER A 184 -11.28 -10.63 -0.72
C SER A 184 -10.10 -9.96 -0.02
N ILE A 185 -10.32 -8.79 0.56
CA ILE A 185 -9.32 -8.02 1.33
C ILE A 185 -9.86 -7.81 2.74
N GLU A 186 -9.08 -8.13 3.77
CA GLU A 186 -9.46 -7.80 5.15
C GLU A 186 -9.61 -6.29 5.33
N ASP A 187 -10.75 -5.86 5.87
CA ASP A 187 -11.10 -4.45 6.06
C ASP A 187 -11.87 -4.25 7.39
N THR A 188 -12.22 -3.00 7.67
CA THR A 188 -13.02 -2.54 8.80
C THR A 188 -14.53 -2.68 8.56
N ARG A 189 -14.95 -2.77 7.29
CA ARG A 189 -16.35 -2.94 6.90
C ARG A 189 -16.46 -4.01 5.82
N THR A 190 -17.60 -4.69 5.80
CA THR A 190 -17.92 -5.60 4.70
C THR A 190 -18.54 -4.79 3.58
N VAL A 191 -17.89 -4.79 2.42
CA VAL A 191 -18.29 -4.05 1.22
C VAL A 191 -18.10 -4.97 0.03
N ASP A 192 -19.05 -4.96 -0.90
CA ASP A 192 -18.94 -5.66 -2.17
C ASP A 192 -18.80 -4.61 -3.28
N THR A 193 -17.90 -4.87 -4.23
CA THR A 193 -17.61 -3.96 -5.35
C THR A 193 -17.54 -4.72 -6.65
N GLU A 194 -18.28 -4.25 -7.64
CA GLU A 194 -18.25 -4.78 -9.00
C GLU A 194 -17.42 -3.87 -9.89
N LEU A 195 -16.56 -4.47 -10.73
CA LEU A 195 -15.67 -3.73 -11.64
C LEU A 195 -16.35 -3.33 -12.96
N GLY A 196 -17.55 -3.85 -13.25
CA GLY A 196 -18.34 -3.45 -14.41
C GLY A 196 -17.67 -3.67 -15.77
N GLY A 197 -16.78 -4.66 -15.89
CA GLY A 197 -16.04 -4.93 -17.11
C GLY A 197 -14.93 -3.91 -17.42
N GLN A 198 -14.59 -3.00 -16.50
CA GLN A 198 -13.54 -2.00 -16.68
C GLN A 198 -12.14 -2.52 -16.30
N GLY A 199 -12.08 -3.64 -15.56
CA GLY A 199 -10.84 -4.14 -14.97
C GLY A 199 -10.37 -3.34 -13.76
N ILE A 200 -9.16 -3.65 -13.31
CA ILE A 200 -8.54 -3.02 -12.13
C ILE A 200 -7.08 -2.67 -12.43
N GLU A 201 -6.62 -1.54 -11.90
CA GLU A 201 -5.21 -1.18 -11.92
C GLU A 201 -4.53 -1.55 -10.60
N VAL A 202 -3.41 -2.26 -10.68
CA VAL A 202 -2.68 -2.76 -9.52
C VAL A 202 -1.39 -1.97 -9.37
N VAL A 203 -1.29 -1.17 -8.31
CA VAL A 203 -0.18 -0.21 -8.12
C VAL A 203 0.54 -0.41 -6.79
N PRO A 204 1.88 -0.54 -6.78
CA PRO A 204 2.62 -0.58 -5.53
C PRO A 204 2.69 0.81 -4.90
N SER A 205 2.79 0.84 -3.57
CA SER A 205 3.12 2.03 -2.81
C SER A 205 4.15 1.76 -1.72
N TYR A 206 5.06 2.71 -1.53
CA TYR A 206 6.15 2.60 -0.56
C TYR A 206 5.65 2.85 0.86
N PHE A 207 4.69 3.77 1.01
CA PHE A 207 4.18 4.20 2.32
C PHE A 207 2.97 3.40 2.80
N LEU A 208 2.34 2.58 1.95
CA LEU A 208 1.28 1.68 2.40
C LEU A 208 1.81 0.50 3.22
N ARG A 209 1.00 0.05 4.17
CA ARG A 209 1.23 -1.17 4.97
C ARG A 209 0.08 -2.17 4.91
N LYS A 210 -1.04 -1.77 4.31
CA LYS A 210 -2.14 -2.63 3.93
C LYS A 210 -2.64 -2.20 2.54
N PRO A 211 -3.24 -3.12 1.76
CA PRO A 211 -3.89 -2.76 0.51
C PRO A 211 -5.01 -1.75 0.72
N VAL A 212 -5.20 -0.86 -0.25
CA VAL A 212 -6.27 0.14 -0.27
C VAL A 212 -6.92 0.08 -1.64
N LEU A 213 -8.24 -0.07 -1.67
CA LEU A 213 -9.02 0.12 -2.88
C LEU A 213 -9.36 1.60 -3.04
N ARG A 214 -9.09 2.14 -4.22
CA ARG A 214 -9.48 3.49 -4.61
C ARG A 214 -10.40 3.41 -5.82
N VAL A 215 -11.44 4.25 -5.81
CA VAL A 215 -12.38 4.40 -6.92
C VAL A 215 -12.23 5.83 -7.41
N ASP A 216 -11.74 5.99 -8.63
CA ASP A 216 -11.58 7.29 -9.26
C ASP A 216 -12.96 7.79 -9.73
N LEU A 217 -13.51 8.77 -9.01
CA LEU A 217 -14.81 9.36 -9.33
C LEU A 217 -14.75 10.17 -10.64
N GLN A 218 -13.56 10.65 -11.01
CA GLN A 218 -13.34 11.48 -12.20
C GLN A 218 -13.12 10.64 -13.46
N ASP A 219 -12.76 9.36 -13.33
CA ASP A 219 -12.55 8.44 -14.47
C ASP A 219 -13.49 7.24 -14.44
N ARG A 220 -14.80 7.52 -14.54
CA ARG A 220 -15.87 6.51 -14.69
C ARG A 220 -15.88 5.43 -13.60
N GLY A 221 -15.39 5.74 -12.40
CA GLY A 221 -15.29 4.78 -11.32
C GLY A 221 -14.18 3.75 -11.51
N ARG A 222 -13.11 4.09 -12.27
CA ARG A 222 -11.93 3.23 -12.42
C ARG A 222 -11.44 2.80 -11.04
N VAL A 223 -11.25 1.50 -10.87
CA VAL A 223 -10.80 0.92 -9.62
C VAL A 223 -9.29 0.72 -9.65
N THR A 224 -8.61 1.26 -8.65
CA THR A 224 -7.17 1.07 -8.41
C THR A 224 -6.97 0.35 -7.09
N LEU A 225 -6.31 -0.80 -7.15
CA LEU A 225 -5.78 -1.50 -5.99
C LEU A 225 -4.35 -1.03 -5.72
N ALA A 226 -4.20 -0.17 -4.71
CA ALA A 226 -2.89 0.18 -4.20
C ALA A 226 -2.45 -0.85 -3.14
N TYR A 227 -1.22 -1.35 -3.21
CA TYR A 227 -0.71 -2.35 -2.27
C TYR A 227 0.68 -2.00 -1.73
N PRO A 228 1.08 -2.48 -0.54
CA PRO A 228 2.41 -2.26 0.00
C PRO A 228 3.49 -2.85 -0.90
N ALA A 229 4.43 -2.03 -1.35
CA ALA A 229 5.59 -2.49 -2.09
C ALA A 229 6.53 -3.31 -1.20
N ALA A 230 7.15 -4.33 -1.79
CA ALA A 230 8.28 -5.02 -1.21
C ALA A 230 9.50 -4.09 -1.23
N VAL A 231 9.71 -3.37 -0.14
CA VAL A 231 10.90 -2.54 -0.01
C VAL A 231 12.03 -3.40 0.55
N ALA A 232 13.12 -3.51 -0.21
CA ALA A 232 14.34 -4.15 0.27
C ALA A 232 14.85 -3.40 1.51
N GLY A 233 14.87 -4.09 2.66
CA GLY A 233 15.34 -3.51 3.94
C GLY A 233 14.27 -2.82 4.80
N ALA A 234 13.00 -2.73 4.38
CA ALA A 234 11.94 -2.15 5.22
C ALA A 234 11.32 -3.11 6.25
N ALA A 235 11.69 -4.40 6.21
CA ALA A 235 11.40 -5.35 7.27
C ALA A 235 12.70 -5.67 8.01
N GLY A 236 12.76 -5.22 9.27
CA GLY A 236 13.77 -5.52 10.27
C GLY A 236 15.23 -5.47 9.83
N GLU A 237 15.95 -4.41 10.21
CA GLU A 237 17.28 -4.66 10.77
C GLU A 237 17.15 -5.84 11.73
N ARG A 238 17.96 -6.89 11.53
CA ARG A 238 17.90 -8.16 12.28
C ARG A 238 17.49 -7.90 13.73
N SER A 239 16.26 -8.28 14.10
CA SER A 239 15.85 -8.17 15.50
C SER A 239 16.59 -9.24 16.29
N PRO A 240 17.55 -8.89 17.18
CA PRO A 240 18.33 -9.89 17.92
C PRO A 240 17.43 -10.75 18.82
N ARG A 241 16.22 -10.28 19.12
CA ARG A 241 15.19 -11.00 19.89
C ARG A 241 14.51 -12.06 19.05
N LEU A 242 14.15 -11.73 17.80
CA LEU A 242 13.57 -12.70 16.87
C LEU A 242 14.59 -13.80 16.52
N ASP A 243 15.86 -13.43 16.41
CA ASP A 243 16.97 -14.37 16.24
C ASP A 243 17.10 -15.35 17.43
N ARG A 244 16.84 -14.90 18.66
CA ARG A 244 16.84 -15.76 19.85
C ARG A 244 15.60 -16.68 19.90
N LEU A 245 14.44 -16.17 19.49
CA LEU A 245 13.17 -16.91 19.55
C LEU A 245 13.07 -17.99 18.45
N LEU A 246 13.40 -17.62 17.21
CA LEU A 246 13.23 -18.48 16.05
C LEU A 246 14.55 -19.09 15.56
N GLY A 247 15.69 -18.56 16.00
CA GLY A 247 16.97 -18.84 15.36
C GLY A 247 17.19 -17.95 14.14
N ARG A 248 18.44 -17.53 13.94
CA ARG A 248 18.88 -16.57 12.90
C ARG A 248 18.29 -16.85 11.51
N THR A 249 18.37 -18.10 11.04
CA THR A 249 17.92 -18.44 9.67
C THR A 249 16.40 -18.37 9.53
N ARG A 250 15.63 -18.83 10.52
CA ARG A 250 14.15 -18.77 10.47
C ARG A 250 13.65 -17.34 10.61
N ALA A 251 14.28 -16.53 11.46
CA ALA A 251 14.02 -15.10 11.58
C ALA A 251 14.27 -14.38 10.24
N ALA A 252 15.40 -14.65 9.58
CA ALA A 252 15.72 -14.08 8.27
C ALA A 252 14.75 -14.52 7.16
N VAL A 253 14.36 -15.80 7.12
CA VAL A 253 13.33 -16.29 6.19
C VAL A 253 12.00 -15.58 6.43
N LEU A 254 11.55 -15.47 7.68
CA LEU A 254 10.28 -14.83 8.04
C LEU A 254 10.28 -13.34 7.68
N ALA A 255 11.36 -12.62 7.99
CA ALA A 255 11.53 -11.21 7.63
C ALA A 255 11.55 -11.01 6.11
N ARG A 256 12.16 -11.93 5.36
CA ARG A 256 12.10 -11.87 3.89
C ARG A 256 10.68 -12.07 3.38
N ILE A 257 9.93 -13.05 3.89
CA ILE A 257 8.53 -13.28 3.50
C ILE A 257 7.65 -12.06 3.87
N ALA A 258 8.01 -11.32 4.91
CA ALA A 258 7.33 -10.07 5.29
C ALA A 258 7.42 -8.98 4.22
N GLN A 259 8.48 -8.99 3.42
CA GLN A 259 8.63 -8.07 2.29
C GLN A 259 7.71 -8.48 1.13
N GLY A 260 6.99 -9.59 1.20
CA GLY A 260 6.09 -10.07 0.15
C GLY A 260 6.36 -11.52 -0.22
N ALA A 261 5.44 -12.11 -0.99
CA ALA A 261 5.49 -13.51 -1.38
C ALA A 261 6.87 -13.89 -1.94
N ALA A 262 7.40 -15.02 -1.49
CA ALA A 262 8.73 -15.47 -1.88
C ALA A 262 8.73 -16.98 -2.13
N THR A 263 9.40 -17.38 -3.22
CA THR A 263 9.62 -18.79 -3.54
C THR A 263 10.73 -19.39 -2.67
N THR A 264 10.72 -20.72 -2.52
CA THR A 264 11.79 -21.43 -1.78
C THR A 264 13.19 -21.10 -2.33
N SER A 265 13.34 -20.96 -3.64
CA SER A 265 14.61 -20.63 -4.30
C SER A 265 15.07 -19.19 -4.01
N GLU A 266 14.13 -18.23 -4.00
CA GLU A 266 14.45 -16.84 -3.62
C GLU A 266 14.87 -16.73 -2.16
N LEU A 267 14.23 -17.50 -1.28
CA LEU A 267 14.57 -17.57 0.13
C LEU A 267 15.95 -18.19 0.35
N ALA A 268 16.25 -19.31 -0.32
CA ALA A 268 17.55 -19.97 -0.28
C ALA A 268 18.70 -19.03 -0.65
N ARG A 269 18.54 -18.28 -1.75
CA ARG A 269 19.49 -17.25 -2.17
C ARG A 269 19.61 -16.11 -1.16
N HIS A 270 18.51 -15.71 -0.53
CA HIS A 270 18.52 -14.61 0.44
C HIS A 270 19.28 -14.97 1.72
N VAL A 271 19.10 -16.18 2.26
CA VAL A 271 19.77 -16.60 3.50
C VAL A 271 21.13 -17.29 3.26
N GLY A 272 21.49 -17.55 2.01
CA GLY A 272 22.75 -18.21 1.65
C GLY A 272 22.78 -19.70 2.01
N THR A 273 21.65 -20.41 1.89
CA THR A 273 21.56 -21.85 2.21
C THR A 273 20.88 -22.64 1.08
N SER A 274 20.84 -23.97 1.19
CA SER A 274 20.23 -24.82 0.15
C SER A 274 18.70 -24.75 0.14
N ALA A 275 18.09 -25.02 -1.01
CA ALA A 275 16.63 -25.09 -1.14
C ALA A 275 16.01 -26.15 -0.21
N ALA A 276 16.71 -27.26 0.04
CA ALA A 276 16.28 -28.30 0.98
C ALA A 276 16.26 -27.79 2.43
N ALA A 277 17.30 -27.06 2.85
CA ALA A 277 17.36 -26.47 4.18
C ALA A 277 16.27 -25.40 4.37
N VAL A 278 16.05 -24.54 3.37
CA VAL A 278 14.96 -23.56 3.40
C VAL A 278 13.57 -24.23 3.39
N SER A 279 13.40 -25.34 2.67
CA SER A 279 12.15 -26.12 2.71
C SER A 279 11.84 -26.63 4.12
N GLN A 280 12.87 -27.06 4.87
CA GLN A 280 12.68 -27.44 6.27
C GLN A 280 12.30 -26.24 7.15
N HIS A 281 12.99 -25.10 7.00
CA HIS A 281 12.66 -23.88 7.75
C HIS A 281 11.23 -23.38 7.47
N THR A 282 10.83 -23.35 6.21
CA THR A 282 9.47 -22.96 5.81
C THR A 282 8.43 -23.98 6.28
N ALA A 283 8.73 -25.28 6.29
CA ALA A 283 7.86 -26.28 6.88
C ALA A 283 7.63 -26.04 8.38
N THR A 284 8.68 -25.73 9.15
CA THR A 284 8.55 -25.38 10.57
C THR A 284 7.75 -24.10 10.77
N LEU A 285 8.07 -23.02 10.06
CA LEU A 285 7.34 -21.75 10.16
C LEU A 285 5.86 -21.90 9.81
N ARG A 286 5.55 -22.76 8.83
CA ARG A 286 4.18 -23.09 8.44
C ARG A 286 3.47 -23.91 9.51
N ALA A 287 4.13 -24.91 10.09
CA ALA A 287 3.58 -25.71 11.19
C ALA A 287 3.30 -24.85 12.44
N SER A 288 4.10 -23.80 12.66
CA SER A 288 3.86 -22.80 13.70
C SER A 288 2.80 -21.75 13.32
N GLY A 289 2.18 -21.86 12.16
CA GLY A 289 1.15 -20.93 11.69
C GLY A 289 1.67 -19.51 11.38
N LEU A 290 2.97 -19.32 11.19
CA LEU A 290 3.58 -18.00 10.91
C LEU A 290 3.60 -17.66 9.42
N ILE A 291 3.59 -18.69 8.57
CA ILE A 291 3.50 -18.54 7.11
C ILE A 291 2.45 -19.49 6.54
N THR A 292 1.91 -19.13 5.38
CA THR A 292 1.16 -20.05 4.51
C THR A 292 1.93 -20.29 3.22
N THR A 293 1.54 -21.32 2.47
CA THR A 293 2.20 -21.70 1.22
C THR A 293 1.15 -22.01 0.17
N SER A 294 1.17 -21.26 -0.92
CA SER A 294 0.43 -21.60 -2.14
C SER A 294 1.38 -22.30 -3.12
N ARG A 295 0.87 -23.25 -3.90
CA ARG A 295 1.63 -23.92 -4.96
C ARG A 295 0.96 -23.63 -6.29
N HIS A 296 1.73 -23.03 -7.20
CA HIS A 296 1.28 -22.80 -8.57
C HIS A 296 2.31 -23.37 -9.54
N ARG A 297 1.88 -24.26 -10.45
CA ARG A 297 2.72 -24.90 -11.48
C ARG A 297 4.04 -25.49 -10.93
N GLY A 298 3.96 -26.20 -9.80
CA GLY A 298 5.13 -26.84 -9.16
C GLY A 298 6.03 -25.91 -8.34
N THR A 299 5.76 -24.59 -8.34
CA THR A 299 6.52 -23.62 -7.55
C THR A 299 5.76 -23.30 -6.25
N ALA A 300 6.42 -23.47 -5.11
CA ALA A 300 5.89 -23.07 -3.81
C ALA A 300 6.19 -21.60 -3.54
N SER A 301 5.15 -20.81 -3.30
CA SER A 301 5.21 -19.42 -2.88
C SER A 301 4.76 -19.31 -1.42
N HIS A 302 5.57 -18.65 -0.60
CA HIS A 302 5.33 -18.50 0.83
C HIS A 302 4.94 -17.06 1.15
N THR A 303 3.88 -16.88 1.94
CA THR A 303 3.38 -15.58 2.42
C THR A 303 3.19 -15.62 3.93
N LEU A 304 3.27 -14.46 4.59
CA LEU A 304 3.01 -14.36 6.03
C LEU A 304 1.56 -14.71 6.34
N THR A 305 1.32 -15.22 7.55
CA THR A 305 0.00 -15.15 8.17
C THR A 305 -0.14 -13.88 9.01
N ALA A 306 -1.35 -13.57 9.47
CA ALA A 306 -1.57 -12.49 10.44
C ALA A 306 -0.73 -12.69 11.71
N THR A 307 -0.60 -13.93 12.20
CA THR A 307 0.24 -14.27 13.35
C THR A 307 1.71 -13.97 13.09
N GLY A 308 2.23 -14.35 11.91
CA GLY A 308 3.61 -14.06 11.51
C GLY A 308 3.90 -12.55 11.42
N ALA A 309 2.96 -11.78 10.87
CA ALA A 309 3.06 -10.33 10.78
C ALA A 309 3.06 -9.66 12.17
N ASN A 310 2.17 -10.09 13.07
CA ASN A 310 2.10 -9.56 14.43
C ASN A 310 3.37 -9.87 15.23
N LEU A 311 3.93 -11.07 15.07
CA LEU A 311 5.17 -11.45 15.75
C LEU A 311 6.33 -10.52 15.34
N LEU A 312 6.42 -10.19 14.05
CA LEU A 312 7.44 -9.25 13.55
C LEU A 312 7.23 -7.85 14.14
N ALA A 313 6.02 -7.30 14.06
CA ALA A 313 5.72 -5.97 14.57
C ALA A 313 6.02 -5.82 16.08
N GLN A 314 5.68 -6.82 16.89
CA GLN A 314 5.95 -6.80 18.33
C GLN A 314 7.44 -6.84 18.68
N ASN A 315 8.25 -7.49 17.84
CA ASN A 315 9.69 -7.64 18.07
C ASN A 315 10.53 -6.55 17.39
N GLU A 316 9.90 -5.59 16.70
CA GLU A 316 10.50 -4.34 16.19
C GLU A 316 10.28 -3.15 17.14
N THR A 317 9.24 -3.17 17.99
CA THR A 317 8.75 -1.96 18.73
C THR A 317 9.47 -1.68 20.06
N GLN A 318 10.37 -2.54 20.53
CA GLN A 318 11.03 -2.41 21.84
C GLN A 318 12.56 -2.31 21.76
N ALA A 319 13.10 -1.90 20.61
CA ALA A 319 14.52 -1.57 20.43
C ALA A 319 14.79 -0.10 20.80
#